data_AF-A0A2A3JMS0-F1
#
_entry.id   AF-A0A2A3JMS0-F1
#
_cell.length_a   1.000
_cell.length_b   1.000
_cell.length_c   1.000
_cell.angle_alpha   90.00
_cell.angle_beta   90.00
_cell.angle_gamma   90.00
#
_symmetry.space_group_name_H-M   'P 1'
#
loop_
_entity.id
_entity.type
_entity.pdbx_description
1 polymer ?
#
loop_
_entity_poly.entity_id
_entity_poly.type
_entity_poly.pdbx_seq_one_letter_code
_entity_poly.pdbx_strand_id
1 'polypeptide(L)'
;RPEHGGPPRRPEFITPYTEAFSKDQRRELGRQLFSSFERKQGDRPRPAPFGDYRNALSLLRAEPFDSAAFSEALSAQDARAAERQKMGQQVLVEYVTALSPEARAAYADRLEAELDELAKRVPPRKPEG
;
A
#
# COMPACT_ATOMS: atom_id res chain seq x y z
N ARG A 1 12.71 -3.09 27.18
CA ARG A 1 11.94 -1.93 26.63
C ARG A 1 11.74 -2.22 25.14
N PRO A 2 10.57 -2.67 24.66
CA PRO A 2 10.43 -2.98 23.25
C PRO A 2 10.14 -1.69 22.48
N GLU A 3 10.91 -1.44 21.44
CA GLU A 3 10.76 -0.30 20.57
C GLU A 3 9.46 -0.39 19.78
N HIS A 4 8.77 0.74 19.70
CA HIS A 4 7.48 0.89 19.05
C HIS A 4 7.58 0.50 17.58
N GLY A 5 6.68 -0.41 17.17
CA GLY A 5 6.44 -0.72 15.76
C GLY A 5 6.24 0.58 14.98
N GLY A 6 7.13 0.80 14.00
CA GLY A 6 7.03 1.91 13.08
C GLY A 6 5.68 1.91 12.36
N PRO A 7 5.31 3.05 11.74
CA PRO A 7 4.05 3.16 11.00
C PRO A 7 3.92 2.00 10.00
N PRO A 8 2.68 1.54 9.73
CA PRO A 8 2.47 0.39 8.85
C PRO A 8 3.26 0.59 7.54
N ARG A 9 4.07 -0.42 7.19
CA ARG A 9 4.76 -0.43 5.89
C ARG A 9 3.69 -0.21 4.83
N ARG A 10 3.84 0.86 4.04
CA ARG A 10 2.94 1.17 2.94
C ARG A 10 2.90 -0.05 2.01
N PRO A 11 1.73 -0.44 1.46
CA PRO A 11 1.68 -1.52 0.49
C PRO A 11 2.68 -1.26 -0.63
N GLU A 12 3.62 -2.19 -0.82
CA GLU A 12 4.82 -2.00 -1.66
C GLU A 12 4.48 -1.70 -3.13
N PHE A 13 3.27 -2.06 -3.58
CA PHE A 13 2.82 -1.95 -4.97
C PHE A 13 2.64 -0.53 -5.54
N ILE A 14 2.53 0.53 -4.73
CA ILE A 14 2.41 1.93 -5.22
C ILE A 14 3.69 2.73 -4.96
N THR A 15 4.77 2.09 -4.51
CA THR A 15 5.94 2.82 -4.02
C THR A 15 6.58 3.72 -5.09
N PRO A 16 6.83 3.33 -6.36
CA PRO A 16 7.44 4.25 -7.32
C PRO A 16 6.48 5.36 -7.75
N TYR A 17 5.21 5.01 -8.02
CA TYR A 17 4.20 5.97 -8.47
C TYR A 17 3.89 7.03 -7.42
N THR A 18 3.79 6.65 -6.13
CA THR A 18 3.54 7.62 -5.05
C THR A 18 4.78 8.39 -4.62
N GLU A 19 5.96 7.78 -4.68
CA GLU A 19 7.21 8.48 -4.36
C GLU A 19 7.65 9.43 -5.49
N ALA A 20 7.27 9.20 -6.75
CA ALA A 20 7.55 10.15 -7.84
C ALA A 20 6.74 11.47 -7.77
N PHE A 21 5.65 11.50 -7.00
CA PHE A 21 4.88 12.72 -6.79
C PHE A 21 5.66 13.76 -5.98
N SER A 22 5.41 15.04 -6.26
CA SER A 22 5.87 16.13 -5.39
C SER A 22 5.22 16.05 -4.01
N LYS A 23 5.78 16.74 -3.01
CA LYS A 23 5.21 16.76 -1.65
C LYS A 23 3.74 17.18 -1.61
N ASP A 24 3.37 18.17 -2.44
CA ASP A 24 2.00 18.67 -2.48
C ASP A 24 1.06 17.69 -3.20
N GLN A 25 1.52 17.08 -4.29
CA GLN A 25 0.77 16.02 -4.98
C GLN A 25 0.55 14.80 -4.08
N ARG A 26 1.55 14.38 -3.29
CA ARG A 26 1.41 13.31 -2.29
C ARG A 26 0.37 13.66 -1.23
N ARG A 27 0.36 14.91 -0.73
CA ARG A 27 -0.63 15.38 0.25
C ARG A 27 -2.04 15.36 -0.34
N GLU A 28 -2.20 15.80 -1.58
CA GLU A 28 -3.49 15.83 -2.26
C GLU A 28 -4.03 14.43 -2.54
N LEU A 29 -3.21 13.56 -3.11
CA LEU A 29 -3.56 12.15 -3.33
C LEU A 29 -3.91 11.46 -2.01
N GLY A 30 -3.13 11.72 -0.94
CA GLY A 30 -3.39 11.18 0.39
C GLY A 30 -4.76 11.59 0.95
N ARG A 31 -5.18 12.86 0.74
CA ARG A 31 -6.54 13.32 1.11
C ARG A 31 -7.60 12.61 0.29
N GLN A 32 -7.41 12.45 -1.02
CA GLN A 32 -8.38 11.78 -1.88
C GLN A 32 -8.53 10.30 -1.53
N LEU A 33 -7.42 9.60 -1.27
CA LEU A 33 -7.42 8.22 -0.79
C LEU A 33 -8.18 8.08 0.52
N PHE A 34 -7.87 8.94 1.50
CA PHE A 34 -8.53 8.93 2.79
C PHE A 34 -10.05 9.12 2.65
N SER A 35 -10.48 10.13 1.91
CA SER A 35 -11.91 10.39 1.65
C SER A 35 -12.59 9.22 0.92
N SER A 36 -11.92 8.57 -0.03
CA SER A 36 -12.44 7.38 -0.71
C SER A 36 -12.61 6.19 0.24
N PHE A 37 -11.67 5.99 1.17
CA PHE A 37 -11.78 4.96 2.21
C PHE A 37 -12.90 5.26 3.22
N GLU A 38 -13.09 6.52 3.60
CA GLU A 38 -14.18 6.92 4.50
C GLU A 38 -15.55 6.69 3.86
N ARG A 39 -15.74 7.15 2.61
CA ARG A 39 -17.00 6.91 1.86
C ARG A 39 -17.36 5.44 1.76
N LYS A 40 -16.37 4.57 1.56
CA LYS A 40 -16.60 3.13 1.44
C LYS A 40 -16.91 2.45 2.78
N GLN A 41 -16.34 2.93 3.87
CA GLN A 41 -16.65 2.41 5.20
C GLN A 41 -18.01 2.87 5.72
N GLY A 42 -18.49 4.04 5.30
CA GLY A 42 -19.71 4.64 5.86
C GLY A 42 -19.56 4.85 7.36
N ASP A 43 -20.58 4.47 8.13
CA ASP A 43 -20.59 4.58 9.60
C ASP A 43 -19.82 3.47 10.33
N ARG A 44 -19.18 2.54 9.60
CA ARG A 44 -18.42 1.47 10.24
C ARG A 44 -17.19 2.03 10.94
N PRO A 45 -16.88 1.58 12.18
CA PRO A 45 -15.69 2.03 12.89
C PRO A 45 -14.44 1.67 12.09
N ARG A 46 -13.46 2.60 12.07
CA ARG A 46 -12.19 2.35 11.38
C ARG A 46 -11.58 1.05 11.89
N PRO A 47 -11.18 0.12 10.99
CA PRO A 47 -10.55 -1.11 11.43
C PRO A 47 -9.32 -0.78 12.27
N ALA A 48 -9.25 -1.41 13.45
CA ALA A 48 -8.18 -1.15 14.38
C ALA A 48 -6.82 -1.43 13.71
N PRO A 49 -5.81 -0.57 13.90
CA PRO A 49 -4.46 -0.87 13.47
C PRO A 49 -4.05 -2.26 13.99
N PHE A 50 -3.63 -3.12 13.07
CA PHE A 50 -3.19 -4.49 13.36
C PHE A 50 -4.26 -5.45 13.91
N GLY A 51 -5.57 -5.13 13.80
CA GLY A 51 -6.64 -6.03 14.25
C GLY A 51 -6.52 -7.44 13.66
N ASP A 52 -6.16 -7.52 12.39
CA ASP A 52 -5.98 -8.79 11.68
C ASP A 52 -4.80 -9.61 12.20
N TYR A 53 -3.69 -8.94 12.54
CA TYR A 53 -2.53 -9.60 13.13
C TYR A 53 -2.83 -10.12 14.53
N ARG A 54 -3.68 -9.43 15.31
CA ARG A 54 -4.09 -9.92 16.63
C ARG A 54 -4.90 -11.21 16.53
N ASN A 55 -5.79 -11.30 15.53
CA ASN A 55 -6.54 -12.54 15.26
C ASN A 55 -5.59 -13.69 14.87
N ALA A 56 -4.69 -13.44 13.93
CA ALA A 56 -3.67 -14.41 13.51
C ALA A 56 -2.79 -14.89 14.69
N LEU A 57 -2.36 -13.97 15.57
CA LEU A 57 -1.60 -14.31 16.77
C LEU A 57 -2.37 -15.19 17.76
N SER A 58 -3.69 -15.01 17.87
CA SER A 58 -4.54 -15.86 18.71
C SER A 58 -4.59 -17.28 18.15
N LEU A 59 -4.76 -17.42 16.83
CA LEU A 59 -4.82 -18.72 16.15
C LEU A 59 -3.49 -19.48 16.25
N LEU A 60 -2.36 -18.78 16.12
CA LEU A 60 -1.02 -19.36 16.27
C LEU A 60 -0.71 -19.87 17.68
N ARG A 61 -1.44 -19.40 18.70
CA ARG A 61 -1.25 -19.79 20.11
C ARG A 61 -2.26 -20.83 20.58
N ALA A 62 -3.24 -21.17 19.75
CA ALA A 62 -4.26 -22.16 20.09
C ALA A 62 -3.68 -23.58 20.10
N GLU A 63 -4.09 -24.38 21.07
CA GLU A 63 -3.81 -25.82 21.13
C GLU A 63 -5.15 -26.58 21.25
N PRO A 64 -5.49 -27.45 20.30
CA PRO A 64 -4.71 -27.78 19.09
C PRO A 64 -4.63 -26.65 18.07
N PHE A 65 -3.54 -26.61 17.32
CA PHE A 65 -3.37 -25.64 16.24
C PHE A 65 -4.36 -25.94 15.10
N ASP A 66 -5.22 -24.96 14.80
CA ASP A 66 -6.14 -25.00 13.67
C ASP A 66 -5.53 -24.30 12.44
N SER A 67 -4.91 -25.10 11.58
CA SER A 67 -4.28 -24.62 10.34
C SER A 67 -5.30 -24.09 9.32
N ALA A 68 -6.54 -24.59 9.34
CA ALA A 68 -7.59 -24.15 8.43
C ALA A 68 -8.07 -22.74 8.81
N ALA A 69 -8.34 -22.51 10.10
CA ALA A 69 -8.71 -21.19 10.59
C ALA A 69 -7.60 -20.15 10.38
N PHE A 70 -6.34 -20.54 10.55
CA PHE A 70 -5.20 -19.66 10.28
C PHE A 70 -5.10 -19.29 8.78
N SER A 71 -5.27 -20.26 7.88
CA SER A 71 -5.28 -20.04 6.43
C SER A 71 -6.41 -19.09 5.99
N GLU A 72 -7.60 -19.25 6.56
CA GLU A 72 -8.74 -18.36 6.31
C GLU A 72 -8.46 -16.92 6.77
N ALA A 73 -7.84 -16.77 7.94
CA ALA A 73 -7.47 -15.45 8.48
C ALA A 73 -6.44 -14.72 7.59
N LEU A 74 -5.49 -15.44 6.98
CA LEU A 74 -4.54 -14.88 6.01
C LEU A 74 -5.25 -14.52 4.70
N SER A 75 -6.10 -15.40 4.18
CA SER A 75 -6.86 -15.16 2.95
C SER A 75 -7.76 -13.91 3.06
N ALA A 76 -8.38 -13.70 4.23
CA ALA A 76 -9.17 -12.51 4.50
C ALA A 76 -8.31 -11.22 4.55
N GLN A 77 -7.06 -11.31 5.05
CA GLN A 77 -6.12 -10.18 5.02
C GLN A 77 -5.75 -9.81 3.59
N ASP A 78 -5.43 -10.82 2.77
CA ASP A 78 -5.08 -10.62 1.36
C ASP A 78 -6.22 -10.02 0.57
N ALA A 79 -7.45 -10.52 0.75
CA ALA A 79 -8.64 -9.97 0.09
C ALA A 79 -8.81 -8.48 0.40
N ARG A 80 -8.67 -8.07 1.67
CA ARG A 80 -8.75 -6.65 2.07
C ARG A 80 -7.57 -5.83 1.53
N ALA A 81 -6.37 -6.40 1.49
CA ALA A 81 -5.20 -5.74 0.91
C ALA A 81 -5.40 -5.49 -0.60
N ALA A 82 -5.86 -6.48 -1.34
CA ALA A 82 -6.19 -6.38 -2.75
C ALA A 82 -7.29 -5.35 -3.02
N GLU A 83 -8.31 -5.29 -2.16
CA GLU A 83 -9.37 -4.29 -2.25
C GLU A 83 -8.83 -2.86 -2.07
N ARG A 84 -7.98 -2.65 -1.05
CA ARG A 84 -7.30 -1.36 -0.82
C ARG A 84 -6.38 -0.99 -1.98
N GLN A 85 -5.67 -1.95 -2.54
CA GLN A 85 -4.81 -1.74 -3.72
C GLN A 85 -5.64 -1.28 -4.92
N LYS A 86 -6.75 -1.97 -5.22
CA LYS A 86 -7.65 -1.60 -6.32
C LYS A 86 -8.21 -0.18 -6.16
N MET A 87 -8.64 0.17 -4.94
CA MET A 87 -9.08 1.55 -4.64
C MET A 87 -7.95 2.57 -4.83
N GLY A 88 -6.74 2.24 -4.38
CA GLY A 88 -5.57 3.10 -4.56
C GLY A 88 -5.25 3.37 -6.03
N GLN A 89 -5.34 2.34 -6.87
CA GLN A 89 -5.15 2.47 -8.32
C GLN A 89 -6.22 3.36 -8.97
N GLN A 90 -7.48 3.21 -8.58
CA GLN A 90 -8.56 4.07 -9.10
C GLN A 90 -8.33 5.54 -8.76
N VAL A 91 -8.00 5.84 -7.50
CA VAL A 91 -7.70 7.21 -7.06
C VAL A 91 -6.46 7.78 -7.76
N LEU A 92 -5.43 6.96 -7.99
CA LEU A 92 -4.26 7.38 -8.76
C LEU A 92 -4.63 7.78 -10.20
N VAL A 93 -5.44 6.98 -10.88
CA VAL A 93 -5.89 7.25 -12.25
C VAL A 93 -6.73 8.52 -12.30
N GLU A 94 -7.67 8.68 -11.37
CA GLU A 94 -8.49 9.91 -11.25
C GLU A 94 -7.61 11.14 -11.02
N TYR A 95 -6.63 11.04 -10.12
CA TYR A 95 -5.71 12.14 -9.82
C TYR A 95 -4.89 12.56 -11.05
N VAL A 96 -4.26 11.61 -11.74
CA VAL A 96 -3.43 11.88 -12.92
C VAL A 96 -4.27 12.42 -14.08
N THR A 97 -5.53 12.00 -14.18
CA THR A 97 -6.47 12.51 -15.19
C THR A 97 -6.83 13.98 -14.95
N ALA A 98 -6.88 14.41 -13.69
CA ALA A 98 -7.18 15.79 -13.32
C ALA A 98 -5.98 16.76 -13.42
N LEU A 99 -4.75 16.25 -13.57
CA LEU A 99 -3.57 17.09 -13.76
C LEU A 99 -3.60 17.79 -15.13
N SER A 100 -3.05 19.00 -15.20
CA SER A 100 -2.76 19.63 -16.48
C SER A 100 -1.74 18.81 -17.28
N PRO A 101 -1.69 18.94 -18.62
CA PRO A 101 -0.69 18.27 -19.44
C PRO A 101 0.75 18.51 -18.95
N GLU A 102 1.07 19.74 -18.56
CA GLU A 102 2.39 20.15 -18.07
C GLU A 102 2.70 19.51 -16.71
N ALA A 103 1.73 19.52 -15.79
CA ALA A 103 1.87 18.90 -14.47
C ALA A 103 2.05 17.37 -14.57
N ARG A 104 1.36 16.74 -15.53
CA ARG A 104 1.50 15.31 -15.83
C ARG A 104 2.84 14.98 -16.47
N ALA A 105 3.34 15.81 -17.39
CA ALA A 105 4.67 15.65 -17.98
C ALA A 105 5.76 15.74 -16.90
N ALA A 106 5.72 16.78 -16.05
CA ALA A 106 6.67 16.92 -14.95
C ALA A 106 6.61 15.76 -13.94
N TYR A 107 5.43 15.16 -13.73
CA TYR A 107 5.29 13.95 -12.93
C TYR A 107 5.95 12.73 -13.60
N ALA A 108 5.79 12.57 -14.91
CA ALA A 108 6.42 11.49 -15.67
C ALA A 108 7.96 11.57 -15.58
N ASP A 109 8.53 12.76 -15.72
CA ASP A 109 10.00 12.96 -15.61
C ASP A 109 10.53 12.55 -14.23
N ARG A 110 9.78 12.87 -13.15
CA ARG A 110 10.15 12.45 -11.80
C ARG A 110 10.03 10.94 -11.61
N LEU A 111 9.03 10.32 -12.23
CA LEU A 111 8.84 8.87 -12.17
C LEU A 111 9.97 8.14 -12.89
N GLU A 112 10.38 8.62 -14.06
CA GLU A 112 11.53 8.09 -14.79
C GLU A 112 12.80 8.16 -13.95
N ALA A 113 13.09 9.33 -13.36
CA ALA A 113 14.26 9.50 -12.50
C ALA A 113 14.26 8.56 -11.28
N GLU A 114 13.11 8.36 -10.63
CA GLU A 114 12.99 7.42 -9.50
C GLU A 114 13.21 5.96 -9.94
N LEU A 115 12.69 5.57 -11.11
CA LEU A 115 12.89 4.23 -11.66
C LEU A 115 14.37 3.98 -12.00
N ASP A 116 15.06 4.96 -12.56
CA ASP A 116 16.50 4.89 -12.82
C ASP A 116 17.31 4.72 -11.53
N GLU A 117 16.97 5.46 -10.47
CA GLU A 117 17.61 5.32 -9.16
C GLU A 117 17.36 3.95 -8.54
N LEU A 118 16.15 3.40 -8.67
CA LEU A 118 15.83 2.05 -8.22
C LEU A 118 16.61 0.99 -9.02
N ALA A 119 16.71 1.15 -10.34
CA ALA A 119 17.43 0.22 -11.21
C ALA A 119 18.92 0.13 -10.83
N LYS A 120 19.55 1.26 -10.46
CA LYS A 120 20.94 1.30 -9.98
C LYS A 120 21.17 0.49 -8.69
N ARG A 121 20.12 0.30 -7.87
CA ARG A 121 20.19 -0.44 -6.60
C ARG A 121 19.99 -1.95 -6.79
N VAL A 122 19.55 -2.39 -7.96
CA VAL A 122 19.39 -3.82 -8.27
C VAL A 122 20.77 -4.42 -8.55
N PRO A 123 21.25 -5.40 -7.76
CA PRO A 123 22.54 -6.03 -8.03
C PRO A 123 22.50 -6.73 -9.39
N PRO A 124 23.60 -6.75 -10.15
CA PRO A 124 23.64 -7.40 -11.45
C PRO A 124 23.27 -8.88 -11.30
N ARG A 125 22.37 -9.37 -12.17
CA ARG A 125 21.98 -10.79 -12.20
C ARG A 125 23.24 -11.59 -12.53
N LYS A 126 23.67 -12.49 -11.63
CA LYS A 126 24.79 -13.40 -11.91
C LYS A 126 24.48 -14.16 -13.22
N PRO A 127 25.44 -14.28 -14.14
CA PRO A 127 25.24 -15.14 -15.30
C PRO A 127 24.97 -16.56 -14.81
N GLU A 128 23.90 -17.16 -15.31
CA GLU A 128 23.62 -18.58 -15.12
C GLU A 128 24.73 -19.34 -15.85
N GLY A 129 25.59 -20.00 -15.08
CA GLY A 129 26.65 -20.88 -15.58
C GLY A 129 26.18 -22.32 -15.68
#